data_AF-A0A2G6CKH2-F1
#
_entry.id   AF-A0A2G6CKH2-F1
#
_cell.length_a   1.000
_cell.length_b   1.000
_cell.length_c   1.000
_cell.angle_alpha   90.00
_cell.angle_beta   90.00
_cell.angle_gamma   90.00
#
_symmetry.space_group_name_H-M   'P 1'
#
loop_
_entity.id
_entity.type
_entity.pdbx_description
1 polymer ?
#
loop_
_entity_poly.entity_id
_entity_poly.type
_entity_poly.pdbx_seq_one_letter_code
_entity_poly.pdbx_strand_id
1 'polypeptide(L)'
;MRRALPQTENQPIWGVYVHYPLCVRRCGYCDFETVQLGDFPHQDYRQQVEREAQARIESYRGGGALRTIYLGGGSPSLWPAEQVGALLEDLARLAGAALGALEVTIEVNPGDLDRAALRRLREAGVDRLSIGVQSLDDEALRTLTRTHDATRARLAYEDARAVGFDNISCDLICGLPDQRLEHHRAQLEAMIALGPEHISVYGLTLAERAPMRRRGLAPLADDDLAAQLETTAELLADAGYEHYEVSNYARPGRESRHNLLVWQSWSYLGLGASAHSMALRGPCALRLANPPYLSYRGAALRDDVDPPRVDGARLERSEGRLAQLEVLMLALRTSRGLSRERYVARFDADPLSDHHEALSKLEAWGLLRVSEEAIAPTARGLWFADEIATRLARA
;
A
#
# COMPACT_ATOMS: atom_id res chain seq x y z
N MET A 1 -13.30 14.04 12.28
CA MET A 1 -12.11 13.87 11.42
C MET A 1 -11.00 13.22 12.24
N ARG A 2 -10.64 11.98 11.92
CA ARG A 2 -9.45 11.34 12.50
C ARG A 2 -8.24 11.98 11.81
N ARG A 3 -7.38 12.65 12.57
CA ARG A 3 -6.18 13.33 12.03
C ARG A 3 -5.21 12.30 11.43
N ALA A 4 -4.37 12.73 10.48
CA ALA A 4 -3.20 11.97 10.03
C ALA A 4 -2.40 11.45 11.25
N LEU A 5 -1.67 10.34 11.07
CA LEU A 5 -0.67 9.92 12.07
C LEU A 5 0.22 11.14 12.37
N PRO A 6 0.26 11.63 13.63
CA PRO A 6 1.16 12.71 13.98
C PRO A 6 2.59 12.32 13.62
N GLN A 7 3.36 13.24 13.04
CA GLN A 7 4.79 13.05 12.75
C GLN A 7 5.62 12.72 14.02
N THR A 8 5.03 12.88 15.20
CA THR A 8 5.65 12.78 16.52
C THR A 8 5.03 11.67 17.37
N GLU A 9 4.66 10.52 16.77
CA GLU A 9 4.50 9.33 17.60
C GLU A 9 5.89 8.87 18.06
N ASN A 10 6.34 9.44 19.20
CA ASN A 10 7.49 8.95 19.97
C ASN A 10 7.25 7.54 20.53
N GLN A 11 6.03 7.02 20.39
CA GLN A 11 5.68 5.67 20.80
C GLN A 11 5.65 4.76 19.57
N PRO A 12 6.22 3.55 19.65
CA PRO A 12 6.18 2.59 18.57
C PRO A 12 4.74 2.35 18.09
N ILE A 13 4.57 2.23 16.77
CA ILE A 13 3.30 1.84 16.14
C ILE A 13 3.50 0.69 15.19
N TRP A 14 2.41 0.01 14.88
CA TRP A 14 2.41 -1.08 13.93
C TRP A 14 1.05 -1.23 13.23
N GLY A 15 1.05 -1.99 12.13
CA GLY A 15 -0.13 -2.24 11.30
C GLY A 15 -0.36 -3.72 11.05
N VAL A 16 -1.56 -4.05 10.58
CA VAL A 16 -1.91 -5.38 10.06
C VAL A 16 -2.26 -5.25 8.59
N TYR A 17 -1.69 -6.13 7.77
CA TYR A 17 -2.11 -6.36 6.40
C TYR A 17 -2.74 -7.75 6.33
N VAL A 18 -3.94 -7.86 5.75
CA VAL A 18 -4.57 -9.15 5.47
C VAL A 18 -4.68 -9.29 3.97
N HIS A 19 -4.01 -10.31 3.43
CA HIS A 19 -4.15 -10.67 2.05
C HIS A 19 -5.42 -11.49 1.85
N TYR A 20 -6.26 -11.12 0.90
CA TYR A 20 -7.42 -11.90 0.49
C TYR A 20 -7.27 -12.33 -0.98
N PRO A 21 -7.11 -13.62 -1.29
CA PRO A 21 -6.55 -14.06 -2.57
C PRO A 21 -7.58 -14.18 -3.70
N LEU A 22 -8.89 -14.15 -3.41
CA LEU A 22 -9.91 -14.39 -4.43
C LEU A 22 -10.04 -13.20 -5.39
N CYS A 23 -10.05 -13.47 -6.70
CA CYS A 23 -10.47 -12.55 -7.73
C CYS A 23 -11.54 -13.18 -8.63
N VAL A 24 -12.50 -12.38 -9.11
CA VAL A 24 -13.40 -12.81 -10.20
C VAL A 24 -12.61 -13.08 -11.49
N ARG A 25 -11.68 -12.18 -11.81
CA ARG A 25 -10.84 -12.25 -13.01
C ARG A 25 -9.48 -11.61 -12.75
N ARG A 26 -8.43 -12.23 -13.29
CA ARG A 26 -7.07 -11.69 -13.21
C ARG A 26 -6.92 -10.56 -14.24
N CYS A 27 -6.53 -9.38 -13.76
CA CYS A 27 -6.24 -8.23 -14.61
C CYS A 27 -4.99 -8.48 -15.46
N GLY A 28 -4.90 -7.83 -16.63
CA GLY A 28 -3.83 -8.06 -17.59
C GLY A 28 -2.43 -7.67 -17.12
N TYR A 29 -2.34 -6.75 -16.16
CA TYR A 29 -1.10 -6.25 -15.56
C TYR A 29 -0.77 -6.89 -14.21
N CYS A 30 -1.72 -7.59 -13.58
CA CYS A 30 -1.64 -7.96 -12.18
C CYS A 30 -0.60 -9.07 -11.92
N ASP A 31 0.30 -8.79 -10.98
CA ASP A 31 1.31 -9.72 -10.46
C ASP A 31 1.01 -10.20 -9.03
N PHE A 32 -0.13 -9.82 -8.45
CA PHE A 32 -0.55 -10.37 -7.17
C PHE A 32 -0.87 -11.86 -7.26
N GLU A 33 -0.60 -12.56 -6.17
CA GLU A 33 -1.05 -13.93 -6.00
C GLU A 33 -2.57 -13.92 -5.83
N THR A 34 -3.26 -14.57 -6.76
CA THR A 34 -4.72 -14.57 -6.79
C THR A 34 -5.23 -15.94 -7.23
N VAL A 35 -6.42 -16.28 -6.75
CA VAL A 35 -7.14 -17.49 -7.13
C VAL A 35 -8.49 -17.13 -7.73
N GLN A 36 -8.94 -17.94 -8.68
CA GLN A 36 -10.24 -17.82 -9.33
C GLN A 36 -11.06 -19.07 -8.99
N LEU A 37 -11.58 -19.10 -7.76
CA LEU A 37 -12.35 -20.23 -7.24
C LEU A 37 -13.81 -19.83 -7.13
N GLY A 38 -14.71 -20.52 -7.83
CA GLY A 38 -16.16 -20.25 -7.77
C GLY A 38 -16.70 -20.44 -6.35
N ASP A 39 -16.34 -21.55 -5.69
CA ASP A 39 -16.73 -21.86 -4.32
C ASP A 39 -15.56 -21.59 -3.35
N PHE A 40 -15.18 -20.32 -3.20
CA PHE A 40 -14.13 -19.95 -2.26
C PHE A 40 -14.61 -20.14 -0.81
N PRO A 41 -13.86 -20.85 0.06
CA PRO A 41 -14.30 -21.13 1.43
C PRO A 41 -14.02 -19.93 2.35
N HIS A 42 -14.83 -18.87 2.23
CA HIS A 42 -14.65 -17.59 2.92
C HIS A 42 -14.48 -17.73 4.44
N GLN A 43 -15.34 -18.55 5.07
CA GLN A 43 -15.32 -18.75 6.52
C GLN A 43 -14.09 -19.53 6.98
N ASP A 44 -13.71 -20.61 6.27
CA ASP A 44 -12.52 -21.39 6.60
C ASP A 44 -11.26 -20.53 6.44
N TYR A 45 -11.21 -19.71 5.38
CA TYR A 45 -10.11 -18.77 5.17
C TYR A 45 -10.01 -17.75 6.31
N ARG A 46 -11.13 -17.16 6.73
CA ARG A 46 -11.18 -16.25 7.90
C ARG A 46 -10.64 -16.94 9.16
N GLN A 47 -11.10 -18.16 9.45
CA GLN A 47 -10.65 -18.91 10.62
C GLN A 47 -9.16 -19.23 10.56
N GLN A 48 -8.62 -19.51 9.38
CA GLN A 48 -7.19 -19.75 9.21
C GLN A 48 -6.37 -18.49 9.49
N VAL A 49 -6.78 -17.35 8.91
CA VAL A 49 -6.19 -16.03 9.16
C VAL A 49 -6.26 -15.66 10.65
N GLU A 50 -7.39 -15.94 11.30
CA GLU A 50 -7.57 -15.69 12.73
C GLU A 50 -6.61 -16.52 13.60
N ARG A 51 -6.49 -17.83 13.36
CA ARG A 51 -5.54 -18.69 14.09
C ARG A 51 -4.10 -18.23 13.91
N GLU A 52 -3.75 -17.81 12.70
CA GLU A 52 -2.45 -17.23 12.42
C GLU A 52 -2.23 -15.93 13.21
N ALA A 53 -3.23 -15.04 13.24
CA ALA A 53 -3.17 -13.79 14.00
C ALA A 53 -2.98 -14.06 15.50
N GLN A 54 -3.75 -15.00 16.07
CA GLN A 54 -3.66 -15.38 17.48
C GLN A 54 -2.24 -15.76 17.89
N ALA A 55 -1.50 -16.45 17.02
CA ALA A 55 -0.13 -16.88 17.32
C ALA A 55 0.93 -15.81 17.03
N ARG A 56 0.71 -14.95 16.02
CA ARG A 56 1.76 -14.05 15.52
C ARG A 56 1.71 -12.66 16.10
N ILE A 57 0.55 -12.16 16.52
CA ILE A 57 0.33 -10.73 16.81
C ILE A 57 1.32 -10.15 17.83
N GLU A 58 1.65 -10.91 18.87
CA GLU A 58 2.54 -10.44 19.93
C GLU A 58 3.97 -10.19 19.42
N SER A 59 4.45 -11.01 18.49
CA SER A 59 5.79 -10.87 17.90
C SER A 59 5.96 -9.59 17.05
N TYR A 60 4.89 -8.89 16.71
CA TYR A 60 4.92 -7.68 15.87
C TYR A 60 4.56 -6.40 16.62
N ARG A 61 3.83 -6.53 17.73
CA ARG A 61 3.42 -5.40 18.57
C ARG A 61 4.63 -4.57 19.01
N GLY A 62 5.70 -5.23 19.49
CA GLY A 62 6.94 -4.55 19.91
C GLY A 62 6.73 -3.45 20.96
N GLY A 63 5.70 -3.60 21.83
CA GLY A 63 5.27 -2.58 22.79
C GLY A 63 4.49 -1.41 22.20
N GLY A 64 4.22 -1.41 20.89
CA GLY A 64 3.53 -0.34 20.18
C GLY A 64 2.03 -0.51 20.05
N ALA A 65 1.35 0.57 19.66
CA ALA A 65 -0.08 0.57 19.44
C ALA A 65 -0.44 0.18 18.00
N LEU A 66 -1.46 -0.66 17.83
CA LEU A 66 -2.03 -0.94 16.51
C LEU A 66 -2.67 0.35 16.00
N ARG A 67 -2.37 0.72 14.75
CA ARG A 67 -2.91 1.93 14.12
C ARG A 67 -3.72 1.66 12.87
N THR A 68 -3.42 0.59 12.15
CA THR A 68 -3.99 0.34 10.82
C THR A 68 -4.29 -1.13 10.61
N ILE A 69 -5.41 -1.42 9.96
CA ILE A 69 -5.71 -2.71 9.35
C ILE A 69 -5.97 -2.45 7.86
N TYR A 70 -5.28 -3.15 6.99
CA TYR A 70 -5.42 -3.04 5.55
C TYR A 70 -5.79 -4.40 4.96
N LEU A 71 -6.95 -4.46 4.32
CA LEU A 71 -7.45 -5.64 3.61
C LEU A 71 -7.18 -5.44 2.12
N GLY A 72 -6.24 -6.20 1.56
CA GLY A 72 -5.80 -6.07 0.17
C GLY A 72 -5.58 -7.41 -0.52
N GLY A 73 -5.04 -7.38 -1.74
CA GLY A 73 -4.56 -8.58 -2.44
C GLY A 73 -5.28 -8.84 -3.76
N GLY A 74 -6.12 -9.87 -3.78
CA GLY A 74 -7.00 -10.14 -4.89
C GLY A 74 -8.13 -9.12 -4.95
N SER A 75 -9.32 -9.49 -4.47
CA SER A 75 -10.46 -8.59 -4.37
C SER A 75 -11.15 -8.76 -3.02
N PRO A 76 -10.64 -8.11 -1.95
CA PRO A 76 -11.24 -8.14 -0.62
C PRO A 76 -12.71 -7.73 -0.60
N SER A 77 -13.18 -6.94 -1.57
CA SER A 77 -14.59 -6.65 -1.80
C SER A 77 -15.48 -7.89 -2.01
N LEU A 78 -14.92 -9.04 -2.40
CA LEU A 78 -15.67 -10.29 -2.51
C LEU A 78 -15.82 -11.02 -1.17
N TRP A 79 -15.13 -10.58 -0.11
CA TRP A 79 -15.23 -11.19 1.21
C TRP A 79 -16.56 -10.77 1.87
N PRO A 80 -17.44 -11.71 2.26
CA PRO A 80 -18.67 -11.37 2.96
C PRO A 80 -18.42 -10.42 4.14
N ALA A 81 -19.19 -9.33 4.20
CA ALA A 81 -18.99 -8.26 5.16
C ALA A 81 -19.07 -8.73 6.63
N GLU A 82 -19.87 -9.76 6.89
CA GLU A 82 -20.00 -10.38 8.22
C GLU A 82 -18.69 -11.07 8.64
N GLN A 83 -17.99 -11.69 7.68
CA GLN A 83 -16.69 -12.32 7.94
C GLN A 83 -15.58 -11.28 8.10
N VAL A 84 -15.65 -10.19 7.33
CA VAL A 84 -14.76 -9.02 7.49
C VAL A 84 -14.94 -8.42 8.88
N GLY A 85 -16.17 -8.13 9.29
CA GLY A 85 -16.46 -7.57 10.62
C GLY A 85 -15.95 -8.45 11.75
N ALA A 86 -16.25 -9.76 11.71
CA ALA A 86 -15.75 -10.71 12.69
C ALA A 86 -14.20 -10.73 12.76
N LEU A 87 -13.52 -10.71 11.61
CA LEU A 87 -12.06 -10.64 11.57
C LEU A 87 -11.51 -9.33 12.16
N LEU A 88 -12.12 -8.20 11.84
CA LEU A 88 -11.69 -6.89 12.36
C LEU A 88 -11.85 -6.80 13.88
N GLU A 89 -12.96 -7.32 14.42
CA GLU A 89 -13.19 -7.42 15.86
C GLU A 89 -12.14 -8.32 16.54
N ASP A 90 -11.86 -9.49 15.95
CA ASP A 90 -10.83 -10.41 16.47
C ASP A 90 -9.45 -9.77 16.48
N LEU A 91 -9.04 -9.12 15.39
CA LEU A 91 -7.75 -8.43 15.29
C LEU A 91 -7.64 -7.28 16.28
N ALA A 92 -8.68 -6.44 16.40
CA ALA A 92 -8.70 -5.34 17.35
C ALA A 92 -8.61 -5.85 18.80
N ARG A 93 -9.37 -6.90 19.14
CA ARG A 93 -9.35 -7.55 20.45
C ARG A 93 -7.98 -8.13 20.78
N LEU A 94 -7.39 -8.91 19.88
CA LEU A 94 -6.05 -9.48 20.05
C LEU A 94 -5.00 -8.38 20.22
N ALA A 95 -5.15 -7.28 19.48
CA ALA A 95 -4.28 -6.12 19.55
C ALA A 95 -4.52 -5.22 20.78
N GLY A 96 -5.58 -5.44 21.57
CA GLY A 96 -5.94 -4.56 22.69
C GLY A 96 -6.30 -3.16 22.24
N ALA A 97 -6.85 -3.02 21.03
CA ALA A 97 -7.20 -1.75 20.40
C ALA A 97 -8.71 -1.59 20.27
N ALA A 98 -9.19 -0.35 20.34
CA ALA A 98 -10.56 -0.04 19.94
C ALA A 98 -10.61 0.07 18.41
N LEU A 99 -11.48 -0.72 17.75
CA LEU A 99 -11.63 -0.71 16.29
C LEU A 99 -11.89 0.71 15.75
N GLY A 100 -12.70 1.50 16.46
CA GLY A 100 -12.98 2.90 16.16
C GLY A 100 -11.80 3.88 16.33
N ALA A 101 -10.60 3.42 16.71
CA ALA A 101 -9.38 4.24 16.73
C ALA A 101 -8.41 3.89 15.57
N LEU A 102 -8.67 2.79 14.86
CA LEU A 102 -7.85 2.31 13.75
C LEU A 102 -8.25 2.98 12.44
N GLU A 103 -7.32 3.14 11.50
CA GLU A 103 -7.70 3.22 10.08
C GLU A 103 -7.92 1.80 9.58
N VAL A 104 -9.08 1.54 8.98
CA VAL A 104 -9.42 0.24 8.40
C VAL A 104 -9.70 0.44 6.92
N THR A 105 -8.71 0.05 6.10
CA THR A 105 -8.80 0.12 4.64
C THR A 105 -9.24 -1.21 4.06
N ILE A 106 -10.12 -1.17 3.07
CA ILE A 106 -10.40 -2.31 2.17
C ILE A 106 -10.27 -1.91 0.70
N GLU A 107 -9.60 -2.75 -0.09
CA GLU A 107 -9.57 -2.62 -1.54
C GLU A 107 -10.89 -3.11 -2.16
N VAL A 108 -11.41 -2.31 -3.10
CA VAL A 108 -12.71 -2.54 -3.77
C VAL A 108 -12.55 -2.45 -5.27
N ASN A 109 -13.04 -3.47 -5.96
CA ASN A 109 -13.25 -3.44 -7.40
C ASN A 109 -14.66 -2.90 -7.72
N PRO A 110 -14.83 -1.91 -8.61
CA PRO A 110 -16.15 -1.31 -8.89
C PRO A 110 -17.27 -2.29 -9.27
N GLY A 111 -16.92 -3.45 -9.84
CA GLY A 111 -17.88 -4.48 -10.26
C GLY A 111 -18.31 -5.45 -9.16
N ASP A 112 -17.68 -5.44 -7.99
CA ASP A 112 -17.86 -6.50 -6.99
C ASP A 112 -19.01 -6.22 -6.01
N LEU A 113 -19.30 -4.95 -5.75
CA LEU A 113 -20.20 -4.55 -4.67
C LEU A 113 -21.33 -3.65 -5.15
N ASP A 114 -22.51 -3.89 -4.59
CA ASP A 114 -23.63 -2.97 -4.63
C ASP A 114 -23.63 -2.03 -3.41
N ARG A 115 -24.55 -1.06 -3.41
CA ARG A 115 -24.73 -0.10 -2.31
C ARG A 115 -25.04 -0.78 -0.97
N ALA A 116 -25.74 -1.92 -0.96
CA ALA A 116 -26.08 -2.61 0.27
C ALA A 116 -24.84 -3.29 0.90
N ALA A 117 -23.97 -3.88 0.08
CA ALA A 117 -22.72 -4.46 0.52
C ALA A 117 -21.73 -3.39 1.03
N LEU A 118 -21.63 -2.24 0.34
CA LEU A 118 -20.85 -1.11 0.84
C LEU A 118 -21.33 -0.62 2.21
N ARG A 119 -22.65 -0.56 2.42
CA ARG A 119 -23.21 -0.22 3.74
C ARG A 119 -22.81 -1.25 4.81
N ARG A 120 -22.91 -2.55 4.51
CA ARG A 120 -22.51 -3.62 5.44
C ARG A 120 -21.01 -3.57 5.78
N LEU A 121 -20.14 -3.26 4.82
CA LEU A 121 -18.70 -3.07 5.10
C LEU A 121 -18.44 -1.89 6.04
N ARG A 122 -19.15 -0.78 5.85
CA ARG A 122 -19.06 0.37 6.76
C ARG A 122 -19.53 0.03 8.16
N GLU A 123 -20.64 -0.70 8.27
CA GLU A 123 -21.17 -1.21 9.55
C GLU A 123 -20.21 -2.20 10.22
N ALA A 124 -19.47 -2.98 9.44
CA ALA A 124 -18.43 -3.90 9.90
C ALA A 124 -17.15 -3.19 10.41
N GLY A 125 -17.07 -1.86 10.31
CA GLY A 125 -15.96 -1.07 10.85
C GLY A 125 -14.90 -0.65 9.84
N VAL A 126 -15.12 -0.87 8.53
CA VAL A 126 -14.30 -0.28 7.47
C VAL A 126 -14.54 1.24 7.43
N ASP A 127 -13.46 2.03 7.44
CA ASP A 127 -13.54 3.50 7.39
C ASP A 127 -12.86 4.13 6.17
N ARG A 128 -12.02 3.39 5.44
CA ARG A 128 -11.38 3.82 4.20
C ARG A 128 -11.58 2.81 3.07
N LEU A 129 -11.90 3.29 1.88
CA LEU A 129 -11.94 2.45 0.66
C LEU A 129 -10.77 2.79 -0.26
N SER A 130 -10.20 1.78 -0.91
CA SER A 130 -9.35 1.95 -2.09
C SER A 130 -10.04 1.37 -3.31
N ILE A 131 -10.60 2.22 -4.16
CA ILE A 131 -11.37 1.80 -5.34
C ILE A 131 -10.43 1.68 -6.53
N GLY A 132 -10.26 0.47 -7.04
CA GLY A 132 -9.44 0.18 -8.22
C GLY A 132 -10.09 0.66 -9.52
N VAL A 133 -10.15 1.97 -9.76
CA VAL A 133 -10.73 2.55 -10.98
C VAL A 133 -9.90 2.18 -12.21
N GLN A 134 -8.58 2.32 -12.10
CA GLN A 134 -7.51 2.11 -13.06
C GLN A 134 -7.53 3.05 -14.27
N SER A 135 -8.71 3.30 -14.85
CA SER A 135 -8.90 4.26 -15.92
C SER A 135 -10.37 4.70 -16.00
N LEU A 136 -10.62 5.88 -16.53
CA LEU A 136 -11.96 6.36 -16.92
C LEU A 136 -12.17 6.28 -18.45
N ASP A 137 -11.30 5.55 -19.15
CA ASP A 137 -11.36 5.21 -20.56
C ASP A 137 -11.68 3.73 -20.74
N ASP A 138 -12.79 3.42 -21.42
CA ASP A 138 -13.27 2.05 -21.58
C ASP A 138 -12.36 1.18 -22.47
N GLU A 139 -11.62 1.76 -23.39
CA GLU A 139 -10.64 1.03 -24.21
C GLU A 139 -9.44 0.63 -23.38
N ALA A 140 -8.92 1.55 -22.56
CA ALA A 140 -7.88 1.26 -21.58
C ALA A 140 -8.32 0.16 -20.60
N LEU A 141 -9.55 0.23 -20.07
CA LEU A 141 -10.10 -0.79 -19.17
C LEU A 141 -10.18 -2.17 -19.83
N ARG A 142 -10.58 -2.25 -21.11
CA ARG A 142 -10.54 -3.50 -21.90
C ARG A 142 -9.11 -4.01 -22.06
N THR A 143 -8.15 -3.14 -22.36
CA THR A 143 -6.72 -3.51 -22.48
C THR A 143 -6.17 -4.10 -21.20
N LEU A 144 -6.55 -3.52 -20.05
CA LEU A 144 -6.22 -3.95 -18.69
C LEU A 144 -7.00 -5.19 -18.22
N THR A 145 -7.95 -5.70 -19.03
CA THR A 145 -8.81 -6.84 -18.67
C THR A 145 -9.66 -6.56 -17.41
N ARG A 146 -10.11 -5.32 -17.22
CA ARG A 146 -11.01 -4.96 -16.11
C ARG A 146 -12.42 -5.47 -16.38
N THR A 147 -13.17 -5.72 -15.31
CA THR A 147 -14.54 -6.27 -15.35
C THR A 147 -15.61 -5.17 -15.25
N HIS A 148 -15.21 -3.91 -15.36
CA HIS A 148 -16.07 -2.73 -15.25
C HIS A 148 -15.72 -1.72 -16.35
N ASP A 149 -16.64 -0.82 -16.61
CA ASP A 149 -16.47 0.35 -17.48
C ASP A 149 -16.37 1.65 -16.65
N ALA A 150 -16.06 2.76 -17.29
CA ALA A 150 -15.93 4.07 -16.64
C ALA A 150 -17.21 4.50 -15.91
N THR A 151 -18.38 4.15 -16.47
CA THR A 151 -19.68 4.43 -15.84
C THR A 151 -19.80 3.70 -14.50
N ARG A 152 -19.50 2.41 -14.45
CA ARG A 152 -19.55 1.62 -13.22
C ARG A 152 -18.50 2.09 -12.21
N ALA A 153 -17.32 2.52 -12.66
CA ALA A 153 -16.31 3.10 -11.77
C ALA A 153 -16.82 4.36 -11.05
N ARG A 154 -17.45 5.29 -11.79
CA ARG A 154 -18.06 6.50 -11.22
C ARG A 154 -19.19 6.15 -10.24
N LEU A 155 -20.07 5.24 -10.64
CA LEU A 155 -21.16 4.77 -9.78
C LEU A 155 -20.66 4.13 -8.48
N ALA A 156 -19.56 3.37 -8.51
CA ALA A 156 -18.99 2.77 -7.30
C ALA A 156 -18.51 3.84 -6.30
N TYR A 157 -17.88 4.92 -6.79
CA TYR A 157 -17.51 6.06 -5.97
C TYR A 157 -18.75 6.77 -5.39
N GLU A 158 -19.74 7.05 -6.23
CA GLU A 158 -20.99 7.71 -5.81
C GLU A 158 -21.77 6.87 -4.79
N ASP A 159 -21.86 5.55 -4.98
CA ASP A 159 -22.48 4.63 -4.04
C ASP A 159 -21.75 4.61 -2.70
N ALA A 160 -20.41 4.56 -2.72
CA ALA A 160 -19.60 4.63 -1.52
C ALA A 160 -19.81 5.94 -0.75
N ARG A 161 -19.85 7.07 -1.47
CA ARG A 161 -20.16 8.37 -0.87
C ARG A 161 -21.57 8.40 -0.28
N ALA A 162 -22.55 7.87 -1.00
CA ALA A 162 -23.96 7.86 -0.58
C ALA A 162 -24.22 7.02 0.67
N VAL A 163 -23.43 5.98 0.93
CA VAL A 163 -23.52 5.20 2.18
C VAL A 163 -22.71 5.80 3.34
N GLY A 164 -22.01 6.91 3.11
CA GLY A 164 -21.34 7.69 4.14
C GLY A 164 -19.87 7.39 4.35
N PHE A 165 -19.17 6.84 3.34
CA PHE A 165 -17.70 6.86 3.34
C PHE A 165 -17.20 8.30 3.08
N ASP A 166 -16.30 8.76 3.93
CA ASP A 166 -15.70 10.10 3.87
C ASP A 166 -14.18 10.07 3.61
N ASN A 167 -13.62 8.88 3.39
CA ASN A 167 -12.21 8.63 3.10
C ASN A 167 -12.11 7.61 1.96
N ILE A 168 -12.14 8.11 0.72
CA ILE A 168 -12.17 7.28 -0.48
C ILE A 168 -10.92 7.56 -1.31
N SER A 169 -10.16 6.50 -1.60
CA SER A 169 -9.11 6.50 -2.61
C SER A 169 -9.66 6.01 -3.94
N CYS A 170 -9.26 6.66 -5.02
CA CYS A 170 -9.43 6.16 -6.37
C CYS A 170 -8.07 5.88 -7.00
N ASP A 171 -7.83 4.63 -7.36
CA ASP A 171 -6.55 4.18 -7.88
C ASP A 171 -6.58 4.20 -9.41
N LEU A 172 -5.60 4.84 -10.03
CA LEU A 172 -5.42 4.99 -11.48
C LEU A 172 -4.09 4.37 -11.91
N ILE A 173 -4.02 3.97 -13.18
CA ILE A 173 -2.79 3.54 -13.83
C ILE A 173 -2.44 4.52 -14.95
N CYS A 174 -1.21 5.00 -14.95
CA CYS A 174 -0.61 5.82 -16.00
C CYS A 174 0.43 5.01 -16.79
N GLY A 175 0.93 5.56 -17.90
CA GLY A 175 1.88 4.85 -18.75
C GLY A 175 1.28 3.66 -19.49
N LEU A 176 -0.04 3.68 -19.75
CA LEU A 176 -0.70 2.61 -20.51
C LEU A 176 -0.24 2.60 -21.98
N PRO A 177 -0.23 1.43 -22.65
CA PRO A 177 0.13 1.36 -24.08
C PRO A 177 -0.69 2.35 -24.90
N ASP A 178 -0.03 3.11 -25.77
CA ASP A 178 -0.61 4.11 -26.67
C ASP A 178 -1.41 5.25 -25.98
N GLN A 179 -1.27 5.41 -24.66
CA GLN A 179 -1.98 6.45 -23.92
C GLN A 179 -1.37 7.84 -24.17
N ARG A 180 -2.12 8.66 -24.92
CA ARG A 180 -1.73 10.05 -25.18
C ARG A 180 -1.84 10.92 -23.94
N LEU A 181 -0.99 11.94 -23.85
CA LEU A 181 -0.98 12.91 -22.75
C LEU A 181 -2.33 13.62 -22.57
N GLU A 182 -3.02 13.95 -23.66
CA GLU A 182 -4.33 14.62 -23.60
C GLU A 182 -5.39 13.73 -22.95
N HIS A 183 -5.38 12.43 -23.25
CA HIS A 183 -6.29 11.46 -22.61
C HIS A 183 -5.97 11.31 -21.12
N HIS A 184 -4.68 11.26 -20.78
CA HIS A 184 -4.23 11.19 -19.39
C HIS A 184 -4.67 12.43 -18.58
N ARG A 185 -4.50 13.64 -19.13
CA ARG A 185 -4.98 14.89 -18.54
C ARG A 185 -6.50 14.86 -18.34
N ALA A 186 -7.26 14.52 -19.38
CA ALA A 186 -8.72 14.52 -19.31
C ALA A 186 -9.28 13.55 -18.25
N GLN A 187 -8.68 12.35 -18.10
CA GLN A 187 -9.11 11.42 -17.04
C GLN A 187 -8.78 11.94 -15.64
N LEU A 188 -7.63 12.61 -15.45
CA LEU A 188 -7.25 13.18 -14.16
C LEU A 188 -8.19 14.31 -13.78
N GLU A 189 -8.48 15.23 -14.70
CA GLU A 189 -9.46 16.31 -14.50
C GLU A 189 -10.83 15.72 -14.14
N ALA A 190 -11.26 14.66 -14.83
CA ALA A 190 -12.50 13.97 -14.52
C ALA A 190 -12.51 13.25 -13.16
N MET A 191 -11.35 12.74 -12.70
CA MET A 191 -11.20 12.13 -11.38
C MET A 191 -11.19 13.19 -10.27
N ILE A 192 -10.47 14.29 -10.47
CA ILE A 192 -10.46 15.46 -9.58
C ILE A 192 -11.88 16.00 -9.41
N ALA A 193 -12.67 16.07 -10.49
CA ALA A 193 -14.06 16.52 -10.46
C ALA A 193 -14.99 15.60 -9.64
N LEU A 194 -14.68 14.30 -9.51
CA LEU A 194 -15.40 13.41 -8.58
C LEU A 194 -15.13 13.77 -7.11
N GLY A 195 -13.96 14.35 -6.84
CA GLY A 195 -13.54 14.83 -5.53
C GLY A 195 -13.23 13.75 -4.49
N PRO A 196 -12.53 12.64 -4.81
CA PRO A 196 -12.08 11.69 -3.79
C PRO A 196 -11.10 12.36 -2.83
N GLU A 197 -10.99 11.85 -1.61
CA GLU A 197 -10.01 12.36 -0.64
C GLU A 197 -8.58 12.01 -0.99
N HIS A 198 -8.40 10.95 -1.79
CA HIS A 198 -7.12 10.37 -2.12
C HIS A 198 -7.14 9.87 -3.57
N ILE A 199 -6.04 10.06 -4.30
CA ILE A 199 -5.85 9.57 -5.66
C ILE A 199 -4.49 8.88 -5.72
N SER A 200 -4.51 7.61 -6.09
CA SER A 200 -3.30 6.83 -6.36
C SER A 200 -3.06 6.84 -7.86
N VAL A 201 -1.85 7.13 -8.33
CA VAL A 201 -1.46 7.10 -9.73
C VAL A 201 -0.22 6.22 -9.87
N TYR A 202 -0.45 4.96 -10.26
CA TYR A 202 0.59 3.97 -10.43
C TYR A 202 1.13 3.99 -11.86
N GLY A 203 2.44 3.95 -12.03
CA GLY A 203 3.05 3.65 -13.32
C GLY A 203 2.80 2.19 -13.70
N LEU A 204 2.33 1.93 -14.93
CA LEU A 204 2.14 0.57 -15.42
C LEU A 204 3.47 -0.18 -15.38
N THR A 205 3.54 -1.20 -14.53
CA THR A 205 4.66 -2.14 -14.48
C THR A 205 4.16 -3.53 -14.88
N LEU A 206 4.86 -4.19 -15.80
CA LEU A 206 4.49 -5.53 -16.28
C LEU A 206 5.54 -6.55 -15.84
N ALA A 207 5.18 -7.38 -14.84
CA ALA A 207 5.96 -8.54 -14.49
C ALA A 207 6.12 -9.51 -15.68
N GLU A 208 7.15 -10.35 -15.65
CA GLU A 208 7.47 -11.27 -16.75
C GLU A 208 6.28 -12.15 -17.15
N ARG A 209 5.46 -12.55 -16.16
CA ARG A 209 4.31 -13.45 -16.33
C ARG A 209 3.00 -12.73 -16.63
N ALA A 210 2.97 -11.39 -16.66
CA ALA A 210 1.75 -10.61 -16.84
C ALA A 210 1.08 -10.92 -18.21
N PRO A 211 -0.24 -11.16 -18.27
CA PRO A 211 -0.95 -11.43 -19.51
C PRO A 211 -0.76 -10.39 -20.62
N MET A 212 -0.67 -9.10 -20.27
CA MET A 212 -0.41 -8.02 -21.23
C MET A 212 0.96 -8.16 -21.90
N ARG A 213 1.99 -8.55 -21.15
CA ARG A 213 3.34 -8.78 -21.70
C ARG A 213 3.36 -9.92 -22.70
N ARG A 214 2.59 -11.00 -22.45
CA ARG A 214 2.41 -12.11 -23.40
C ARG A 214 1.67 -11.72 -24.68
N ARG A 215 0.87 -10.64 -24.63
CA ARG A 215 0.20 -10.05 -25.80
C ARG A 215 1.09 -9.07 -26.56
N GLY A 216 2.35 -8.89 -26.15
CA GLY A 216 3.28 -7.94 -26.77
C GLY A 216 3.06 -6.49 -26.38
N LEU A 217 2.27 -6.21 -25.33
CA LEU A 217 2.06 -4.86 -24.83
C LEU A 217 3.18 -4.46 -23.87
N ALA A 218 3.58 -3.19 -23.93
CA ALA A 218 4.56 -2.57 -23.05
C ALA A 218 4.01 -1.25 -22.50
N PRO A 219 4.47 -0.80 -21.33
CA PRO A 219 4.23 0.58 -20.87
C PRO A 219 4.76 1.61 -21.87
N LEU A 220 4.36 2.86 -21.69
CA LEU A 220 4.94 3.98 -22.43
C LEU A 220 6.47 4.05 -22.26
N ALA A 221 7.12 4.66 -23.25
CA ALA A 221 8.52 5.03 -23.14
C ALA A 221 8.73 6.07 -22.01
N ASP A 222 9.94 6.13 -21.49
CA ASP A 222 10.27 6.94 -20.31
C ASP A 222 9.91 8.42 -20.48
N ASP A 223 10.15 9.02 -21.66
CA ASP A 223 9.84 10.42 -21.93
C ASP A 223 8.32 10.71 -21.89
N ASP A 224 7.50 9.83 -22.46
CA ASP A 224 6.04 9.97 -22.46
C ASP A 224 5.46 9.72 -21.05
N LEU A 225 6.01 8.75 -20.33
CA LEU A 225 5.63 8.49 -18.94
C LEU A 225 6.00 9.69 -18.05
N ALA A 226 7.19 10.25 -18.20
CA ALA A 226 7.63 11.43 -17.45
C ALA A 226 6.69 12.62 -17.69
N ALA A 227 6.27 12.87 -18.93
CA ALA A 227 5.31 13.93 -19.24
C ALA A 227 3.93 13.73 -18.57
N GLN A 228 3.44 12.48 -18.50
CA GLN A 228 2.19 12.17 -17.79
C GLN A 228 2.32 12.39 -16.28
N LEU A 229 3.45 11.96 -15.73
CA LEU A 229 3.81 12.07 -14.33
C LEU A 229 3.95 13.54 -13.88
N GLU A 230 4.63 14.38 -14.66
CA GLU A 230 4.69 15.84 -14.42
C GLU A 230 3.30 16.48 -14.45
N THR A 231 2.50 16.16 -15.49
CA THR A 231 1.12 16.64 -15.60
C THR A 231 0.25 16.19 -14.42
N THR A 232 0.46 14.97 -13.91
CA THR A 232 -0.22 14.45 -12.72
C THR A 232 0.08 15.31 -11.51
N ALA A 233 1.37 15.55 -11.24
CA ALA A 233 1.80 16.30 -10.06
C ALA A 233 1.28 17.75 -10.09
N GLU A 234 1.31 18.41 -11.25
CA GLU A 234 0.78 19.77 -11.44
C GLU A 234 -0.72 19.84 -11.17
N LEU A 235 -1.52 19.01 -11.85
CA LEU A 235 -2.99 19.05 -11.74
C LEU A 235 -3.49 18.70 -10.35
N LEU A 236 -2.87 17.71 -9.70
CA LEU A 236 -3.25 17.30 -8.35
C LEU A 236 -2.84 18.33 -7.31
N ALA A 237 -1.67 18.96 -7.45
CA ALA A 237 -1.26 20.06 -6.58
C ALA A 237 -2.21 21.27 -6.70
N ASP A 238 -2.57 21.67 -7.92
CA ASP A 238 -3.52 22.77 -8.18
C ASP A 238 -4.91 22.48 -7.61
N ALA A 239 -5.30 21.21 -7.57
CA ALA A 239 -6.55 20.74 -6.97
C ALA A 239 -6.49 20.55 -5.44
N GLY A 240 -5.34 20.83 -4.81
CA GLY A 240 -5.16 20.77 -3.36
C GLY A 240 -4.83 19.39 -2.79
N TYR A 241 -4.29 18.48 -3.61
CA TYR A 241 -3.74 17.21 -3.15
C TYR A 241 -2.23 17.32 -2.93
N GLU A 242 -1.74 16.74 -1.83
CA GLU A 242 -0.32 16.65 -1.51
C GLU A 242 0.27 15.35 -2.03
N HIS A 243 1.38 15.43 -2.80
CA HIS A 243 2.19 14.28 -3.20
C HIS A 243 3.00 13.79 -1.99
N TYR A 244 2.40 12.92 -1.18
CA TYR A 244 2.96 12.53 0.11
C TYR A 244 3.90 11.33 0.03
N GLU A 245 3.77 10.50 -1.01
CA GLU A 245 4.67 9.40 -1.33
C GLU A 245 4.63 9.05 -2.83
N VAL A 246 5.51 8.16 -3.29
CA VAL A 246 5.82 7.91 -4.71
C VAL A 246 4.64 7.83 -5.67
N SER A 247 3.52 7.22 -5.29
CA SER A 247 2.37 7.00 -6.19
C SER A 247 1.08 7.68 -5.73
N ASN A 248 1.04 8.29 -4.55
CA ASN A 248 -0.20 8.66 -3.88
C ASN A 248 -0.23 10.15 -3.55
N TYR A 249 -1.43 10.69 -3.80
CA TYR A 249 -1.79 12.07 -3.59
C TYR A 249 -3.01 12.10 -2.69
N ALA A 250 -2.98 12.94 -1.66
CA ALA A 250 -4.09 13.02 -0.72
C ALA A 250 -4.38 14.46 -0.34
N ARG A 251 -5.65 14.75 -0.05
CA ARG A 251 -5.96 15.97 0.68
C ARG A 251 -5.27 15.93 2.06
N PRO A 252 -4.87 17.09 2.63
CA PRO A 252 -4.23 17.12 3.93
C PRO A 252 -5.03 16.37 5.00
N GLY A 253 -4.40 15.41 5.69
CA GLY A 253 -5.05 14.59 6.71
C GLY A 253 -5.76 13.34 6.20
N ARG A 254 -5.70 13.05 4.89
CA ARG A 254 -6.31 11.88 4.24
C ARG A 254 -5.27 10.92 3.63
N GLU A 255 -4.00 11.08 3.99
CA GLU A 255 -2.94 10.15 3.60
C GLU A 255 -3.25 8.74 4.13
N SER A 256 -2.92 7.70 3.35
CA SER A 256 -3.01 6.32 3.88
C SER A 256 -2.01 6.14 5.02
N ARG A 257 -2.53 5.95 6.23
CA ARG A 257 -1.72 5.69 7.42
C ARG A 257 -0.99 4.36 7.28
N HIS A 258 -1.60 3.36 6.64
CA HIS A 258 -0.96 2.06 6.43
C HIS A 258 0.24 2.17 5.48
N ASN A 259 0.10 2.86 4.34
CA ASN A 259 1.21 3.06 3.40
C ASN A 259 2.37 3.82 4.05
N LEU A 260 2.07 4.91 4.76
CA LEU A 260 3.08 5.67 5.50
C LEU A 260 3.78 4.82 6.56
N LEU A 261 3.05 3.95 7.26
CA LEU A 261 3.62 3.05 8.25
C LEU A 261 4.67 2.12 7.62
N VAL A 262 4.35 1.53 6.45
CA VAL A 262 5.27 0.67 5.69
C VAL A 262 6.49 1.46 5.20
N TRP A 263 6.29 2.62 4.57
CA TRP A 263 7.38 3.45 4.06
C TRP A 263 8.29 4.02 5.16
N GLN A 264 7.77 4.21 6.36
CA GLN A 264 8.56 4.65 7.51
C GLN A 264 9.22 3.49 8.26
N SER A 265 9.24 2.30 7.67
CA SER A 265 9.87 1.09 8.19
C SER A 265 9.42 0.73 9.62
N TRP A 266 8.12 0.89 9.91
CA TRP A 266 7.51 0.39 11.14
C TRP A 266 7.14 -1.10 11.01
N SER A 267 6.96 -1.79 12.13
CA SER A 267 6.50 -3.18 12.13
C SER A 267 5.11 -3.30 11.50
N TYR A 268 4.88 -4.33 10.70
CA TYR A 268 3.55 -4.72 10.26
C TYR A 268 3.42 -6.23 10.14
N LEU A 269 2.27 -6.76 10.55
CA LEU A 269 1.95 -8.18 10.48
C LEU A 269 1.12 -8.44 9.21
N GLY A 270 1.69 -9.22 8.30
CA GLY A 270 0.97 -9.78 7.16
C GLY A 270 0.33 -11.12 7.51
N LEU A 271 -0.96 -11.25 7.25
CA LEU A 271 -1.75 -12.44 7.48
C LEU A 271 -2.39 -12.94 6.18
N GLY A 272 -2.55 -14.25 6.08
CA GLY A 272 -3.13 -14.87 4.88
C GLY A 272 -2.07 -15.26 3.84
N ALA A 273 -2.55 -15.97 2.82
CA ALA A 273 -1.74 -16.42 1.69
C ALA A 273 -0.91 -15.28 1.09
N SER A 274 0.37 -15.54 0.79
CA SER A 274 1.30 -14.59 0.16
C SER A 274 1.55 -13.29 0.92
N ALA A 275 1.00 -13.12 2.13
CA ALA A 275 1.16 -11.91 2.90
C ALA A 275 2.61 -11.73 3.38
N HIS A 276 3.10 -10.50 3.26
CA HIS A 276 4.41 -10.12 3.76
C HIS A 276 4.30 -9.43 5.10
N SER A 277 5.27 -9.66 5.98
CA SER A 277 5.36 -9.05 7.30
C SER A 277 6.75 -8.50 7.54
N MET A 278 6.86 -7.45 8.35
CA MET A 278 8.12 -6.93 8.88
C MET A 278 8.01 -6.77 10.38
N ALA A 279 8.90 -7.43 11.13
CA ALA A 279 9.00 -7.29 12.57
C ALA A 279 10.33 -6.62 12.93
N LEU A 280 10.27 -5.45 13.56
CA LEU A 280 11.47 -4.80 14.08
C LEU A 280 12.00 -5.54 15.31
N ARG A 281 13.33 -5.65 15.39
CA ARG A 281 14.11 -6.25 16.49
C ARG A 281 15.34 -5.38 16.76
N GLY A 282 15.12 -4.26 17.45
CA GLY A 282 16.15 -3.23 17.63
C GLY A 282 16.67 -2.71 16.28
N PRO A 283 17.97 -2.78 15.98
CA PRO A 283 18.51 -2.38 14.68
C PRO A 283 18.20 -3.37 13.55
N CYS A 284 17.69 -4.58 13.87
CA CYS A 284 17.38 -5.59 12.88
C CYS A 284 15.91 -5.53 12.43
N ALA A 285 15.63 -6.05 11.24
CA ALA A 285 14.27 -6.34 10.79
C ALA A 285 14.17 -7.81 10.35
N LEU A 286 13.10 -8.48 10.77
CA LEU A 286 12.73 -9.82 10.28
C LEU A 286 11.62 -9.67 9.26
N ARG A 287 11.84 -10.17 8.04
CA ARG A 287 10.85 -10.17 6.96
C ARG A 287 10.32 -11.57 6.78
N LEU A 288 9.00 -11.73 6.86
CA LEU A 288 8.33 -13.00 6.60
C LEU A 288 7.44 -12.89 5.37
N ALA A 289 7.44 -13.94 4.55
CA ALA A 289 6.52 -14.09 3.43
C ALA A 289 5.78 -15.40 3.57
N ASN A 290 4.46 -15.33 3.72
CA ASN A 290 3.59 -16.51 3.72
C ASN A 290 3.60 -17.18 2.33
N PRO A 291 3.37 -18.51 2.27
CA PRO A 291 3.33 -19.22 1.00
C PRO A 291 2.06 -18.87 0.19
N PRO A 292 2.02 -19.17 -1.12
CA PRO A 292 0.84 -18.99 -1.97
C PRO A 292 -0.39 -19.76 -1.47
N TYR A 293 -1.59 -19.38 -1.92
CA TYR A 293 -2.86 -19.90 -1.37
C TYR A 293 -2.94 -21.42 -1.27
N LEU A 294 -2.51 -22.16 -2.30
CA LEU A 294 -2.58 -23.63 -2.30
C LEU A 294 -1.70 -24.28 -1.23
N SER A 295 -0.53 -23.69 -0.95
CA SER A 295 0.37 -24.16 0.10
C SER A 295 -0.04 -23.62 1.47
N TYR A 296 -0.60 -22.41 1.50
CA TYR A 296 -1.14 -21.81 2.71
C TYR A 296 -2.34 -22.60 3.23
N ARG A 297 -3.28 -23.01 2.35
CA ARG A 297 -4.49 -23.74 2.71
C ARG A 297 -4.13 -25.12 3.29
N GLY A 298 -4.16 -25.23 4.62
CA GLY A 298 -3.77 -26.44 5.35
C GLY A 298 -2.32 -26.45 5.84
N ALA A 299 -1.56 -25.37 5.68
CA ALA A 299 -0.26 -25.21 6.33
C ALA A 299 -0.44 -25.27 7.85
N ALA A 300 0.40 -26.06 8.51
CA ALA A 300 0.48 -26.04 9.96
C ALA A 300 1.10 -24.73 10.43
N LEU A 301 0.63 -24.24 11.57
CA LEU A 301 1.24 -23.12 12.27
C LEU A 301 2.38 -23.67 13.14
N ARG A 302 3.57 -23.07 13.03
CA ARG A 302 4.73 -23.33 13.87
C ARG A 302 4.82 -22.24 14.92
N ASP A 303 4.36 -22.53 16.12
CA ASP A 303 4.43 -21.68 17.31
C ASP A 303 5.63 -22.00 18.22
N ASP A 304 6.39 -23.04 17.88
CA ASP A 304 7.65 -23.49 18.50
C ASP A 304 8.88 -22.69 18.03
N VAL A 305 8.68 -21.67 17.19
CA VAL A 305 9.73 -20.84 16.59
C VAL A 305 9.42 -19.36 16.79
N ASP A 306 10.45 -18.51 16.86
CA ASP A 306 10.28 -17.05 16.92
C ASP A 306 10.78 -16.37 15.63
N PRO A 307 9.94 -15.55 14.96
CA PRO A 307 8.50 -15.40 15.20
C PRO A 307 7.72 -16.65 14.74
N PRO A 308 6.57 -16.92 15.36
CA PRO A 308 5.64 -17.94 14.88
C PRO A 308 5.29 -17.70 13.41
N ARG A 309 5.13 -18.77 12.65
CA ARG A 309 4.90 -18.70 11.20
C ARG A 309 4.23 -19.96 10.68
N VAL A 310 3.54 -19.82 9.56
CA VAL A 310 2.98 -20.98 8.85
C VAL A 310 4.09 -21.77 8.16
N ASP A 311 3.92 -23.09 8.05
CA ASP A 311 4.82 -23.96 7.29
C ASP A 311 4.96 -23.47 5.84
N GLY A 312 6.19 -23.49 5.33
CA GLY A 312 6.52 -22.97 4.00
C GLY A 312 6.69 -21.44 3.93
N ALA A 313 6.50 -20.70 5.04
CA ALA A 313 6.85 -19.29 5.08
C ALA A 313 8.37 -19.10 4.94
N ARG A 314 8.75 -18.07 4.17
CA ARG A 314 10.15 -17.64 4.04
C ARG A 314 10.46 -16.60 5.10
N LEU A 315 11.62 -16.72 5.74
CA LEU A 315 12.14 -15.79 6.74
C LEU A 315 13.46 -15.21 6.25
N GLU A 316 13.54 -13.90 6.19
CA GLU A 316 14.74 -13.13 5.89
C GLU A 316 15.07 -12.20 7.06
N ARG A 317 16.36 -11.96 7.29
CA ARG A 317 16.84 -11.03 8.30
C ARG A 317 17.66 -9.93 7.63
N SER A 318 17.35 -8.70 7.99
CA SER A 318 18.08 -7.50 7.61
C SER A 318 18.81 -6.97 8.85
N GLU A 319 20.11 -6.75 8.76
CA GLU A 319 20.96 -6.27 9.86
C GLU A 319 22.12 -5.41 9.36
N GLY A 320 22.73 -4.64 10.27
CA GLY A 320 23.84 -3.74 9.96
C GLY A 320 23.52 -2.79 8.81
N ARG A 321 24.44 -2.67 7.86
CA ARG A 321 24.30 -1.80 6.67
C ARG A 321 23.06 -2.12 5.83
N LEU A 322 22.63 -3.39 5.76
CA LEU A 322 21.45 -3.75 4.97
C LEU A 322 20.17 -3.15 5.59
N ALA A 323 20.03 -3.20 6.91
CA ALA A 323 18.88 -2.63 7.62
C ALA A 323 18.87 -1.10 7.55
N GLN A 324 20.04 -0.48 7.63
CA GLN A 324 20.21 0.97 7.46
C GLN A 324 19.77 1.43 6.06
N LEU A 325 20.25 0.75 5.01
CA LEU A 325 19.88 1.04 3.62
C LEU A 325 18.40 0.79 3.34
N GLU A 326 17.82 -0.26 3.92
CA GLU A 326 16.38 -0.54 3.82
C GLU A 326 15.54 0.62 4.39
N VAL A 327 15.91 1.15 5.55
CA VAL A 327 15.21 2.31 6.15
C VAL A 327 15.35 3.57 5.29
N LEU A 328 16.55 3.85 4.77
CA LEU A 328 16.78 4.97 3.85
C LEU A 328 15.94 4.83 2.57
N MET A 329 16.00 3.66 1.94
CA MET A 329 15.28 3.36 0.69
C MET A 329 13.77 3.51 0.84
N LEU A 330 13.20 3.02 1.95
CA LEU A 330 11.76 3.14 2.22
C LEU A 330 11.37 4.58 2.56
N ALA A 331 12.11 5.25 3.44
CA ALA A 331 11.75 6.59 3.91
C ALA A 331 11.80 7.64 2.79
N LEU A 332 12.77 7.53 1.88
CA LEU A 332 12.97 8.44 0.75
C LEU A 332 11.94 8.28 -0.38
N ARG A 333 11.01 7.33 -0.25
CA ARG A 333 9.80 7.25 -1.09
C ARG A 333 8.66 8.14 -0.61
N THR A 334 8.86 8.87 0.48
CA THR A 334 7.88 9.81 1.04
C THR A 334 8.40 11.23 0.95
N SER A 335 7.52 12.21 0.77
CA SER A 335 7.90 13.63 0.76
C SER A 335 8.47 14.11 2.09
N ARG A 336 8.17 13.39 3.18
CA ARG A 336 8.68 13.63 4.53
C ARG A 336 10.09 13.06 4.75
N GLY A 337 10.47 12.05 3.97
CA GLY A 337 11.80 11.47 4.04
C GLY A 337 12.12 10.74 5.35
N LEU A 338 13.41 10.67 5.64
CA LEU A 338 13.98 10.04 6.82
C LEU A 338 14.13 11.04 7.97
N SER A 339 13.60 10.70 9.15
CA SER A 339 13.90 11.39 10.41
C SER A 339 15.27 10.95 10.94
N ARG A 340 16.17 11.91 11.17
CA ARG A 340 17.51 11.65 11.73
C ARG A 340 17.42 11.10 13.15
N GLU A 341 16.57 11.69 13.99
CA GLU A 341 16.35 11.23 15.37
C GLU A 341 15.95 9.75 15.41
N ARG A 342 14.97 9.35 14.60
CA ARG A 342 14.53 7.94 14.55
C ARG A 342 15.61 7.00 14.02
N TYR A 343 16.40 7.46 13.04
CA TYR A 343 17.49 6.66 12.50
C TYR A 343 18.59 6.45 13.56
N VAL A 344 19.05 7.52 14.21
CA VAL A 344 20.05 7.48 15.29
C VAL A 344 19.54 6.60 16.44
N ALA A 345 18.30 6.77 16.87
CA ALA A 345 17.72 5.96 17.94
C ALA A 345 17.64 4.46 17.58
N ARG A 346 17.48 4.12 16.30
CA ARG A 346 17.38 2.73 15.83
C ARG A 346 18.74 2.06 15.62
N PHE A 347 19.72 2.81 15.13
CA PHE A 347 20.98 2.24 14.64
C PHE A 347 22.23 2.67 15.40
N ASP A 348 22.13 3.65 16.31
CA ASP A 348 23.28 4.31 16.95
C ASP A 348 24.30 4.83 15.91
N ALA A 349 23.77 5.37 14.81
CA ALA A 349 24.52 5.84 13.64
C ALA A 349 23.87 7.11 13.08
N ASP A 350 24.66 7.99 12.47
CA ASP A 350 24.18 9.27 11.94
C ASP A 350 24.18 9.25 10.41
N PRO A 351 23.00 9.29 9.75
CA PRO A 351 22.92 9.16 8.30
C PRO A 351 23.56 10.34 7.57
N LEU A 352 23.70 11.50 8.24
CA LEU A 352 24.35 12.68 7.65
C LEU A 352 25.86 12.48 7.53
N SER A 353 26.52 11.92 8.56
CA SER A 353 27.95 11.63 8.49
C SER A 353 28.25 10.43 7.62
N ASP A 354 27.44 9.38 7.72
CA ASP A 354 27.67 8.11 7.03
C ASP A 354 27.55 8.24 5.50
N HIS A 355 26.69 9.14 5.03
CA HIS A 355 26.42 9.36 3.61
C HIS A 355 26.75 10.77 3.11
N HIS A 356 27.58 11.53 3.84
CA HIS A 356 27.85 12.95 3.58
C HIS A 356 28.13 13.28 2.10
N GLU A 357 29.04 12.54 1.45
CA GLU A 357 29.42 12.80 0.06
C GLU A 357 28.25 12.56 -0.92
N ALA A 358 27.51 11.48 -0.72
CA ALA A 358 26.36 11.13 -1.56
C ALA A 358 25.22 12.14 -1.36
N LEU A 359 24.92 12.50 -0.12
CA LEU A 359 23.89 13.49 0.23
C LEU A 359 24.22 14.86 -0.37
N SER A 360 25.46 15.33 -0.24
CA SER A 360 25.90 16.61 -0.81
C SER A 360 25.72 16.66 -2.33
N LYS A 361 26.04 15.57 -3.03
CA LYS A 361 25.86 15.47 -4.49
C LYS A 361 24.38 15.50 -4.87
N LEU A 362 23.54 14.72 -4.17
CA LEU A 362 22.11 14.62 -4.43
C LEU A 362 21.38 15.93 -4.12
N GLU A 363 21.79 16.66 -3.09
CA GLU A 363 21.29 17.99 -2.76
C GLU A 363 21.73 19.02 -3.82
N ALA A 364 22.99 19.00 -4.27
CA ALA A 364 23.47 19.86 -5.34
C ALA A 364 22.72 19.64 -6.68
N TRP A 365 22.18 18.44 -6.90
CA TRP A 365 21.30 18.13 -8.05
C TRP A 365 19.84 18.51 -7.84
N GLY A 366 19.49 19.03 -6.67
CA GLY A 366 18.12 19.39 -6.30
C GLY A 366 17.21 18.18 -6.13
N LEU A 367 17.75 17.00 -5.82
CA LEU A 367 16.99 15.77 -5.59
C LEU A 367 16.64 15.57 -4.12
N LEU A 368 17.47 16.05 -3.20
CA LEU A 368 17.23 16.00 -1.76
C LEU A 368 17.20 17.40 -1.14
N ARG A 369 16.49 17.52 -0.03
CA ARG A 369 16.62 18.57 0.98
C ARG A 369 17.24 17.93 2.21
N VAL A 370 18.39 18.43 2.64
CA VAL A 370 19.10 17.92 3.81
C VAL A 370 19.07 18.98 4.90
N SER A 371 18.74 18.56 6.12
CA SER A 371 18.68 19.41 7.32
C SER A 371 19.26 18.67 8.50
N GLU A 372 19.42 19.33 9.65
CA GLU A 372 19.88 18.68 10.87
C GLU A 372 18.85 17.66 11.40
N GLU A 373 17.58 17.81 11.03
CA GLU A 373 16.47 16.99 11.50
C GLU A 373 16.09 15.84 10.56
N ALA A 374 16.20 16.05 9.24
CA ALA A 374 15.70 15.11 8.24
C ALA A 374 16.42 15.16 6.88
N ILE A 375 16.33 14.03 6.16
CA ILE A 375 16.73 13.89 4.76
C ILE A 375 15.47 13.57 3.95
N ALA A 376 15.04 14.47 3.07
CA ALA A 376 13.80 14.30 2.32
C ALA A 376 13.98 14.54 0.82
N PRO A 377 13.28 13.81 -0.06
CA PRO A 377 13.28 14.12 -1.47
C PRO A 377 12.60 15.46 -1.75
N THR A 378 13.10 16.20 -2.75
CA THR A 378 12.32 17.27 -3.37
C THR A 378 11.15 16.67 -4.17
N ALA A 379 10.23 17.52 -4.67
CA ALA A 379 9.22 17.04 -5.61
C ALA A 379 9.87 16.35 -6.83
N ARG A 380 10.99 16.91 -7.32
CA ARG A 380 11.80 16.28 -8.35
C ARG A 380 12.43 14.96 -7.88
N GLY A 381 12.93 14.93 -6.65
CA GLY A 381 13.59 13.77 -6.05
C GLY A 381 12.70 12.52 -5.97
N LEU A 382 11.40 12.68 -5.77
CA LEU A 382 10.46 11.55 -5.70
C LEU A 382 10.42 10.75 -7.02
N TRP A 383 10.62 11.39 -8.17
CA TRP A 383 10.74 10.71 -9.46
C TRP A 383 11.98 9.81 -9.57
N PHE A 384 13.01 10.10 -8.76
CA PHE A 384 14.30 9.41 -8.78
C PHE A 384 14.55 8.62 -7.50
N ALA A 385 13.50 8.23 -6.75
CA ALA A 385 13.64 7.56 -5.45
C ALA A 385 14.54 6.31 -5.50
N ASP A 386 14.47 5.52 -6.59
CA ASP A 386 15.31 4.33 -6.79
C ASP A 386 16.77 4.65 -7.07
N GLU A 387 17.03 5.67 -7.89
CA GLU A 387 18.38 6.14 -8.20
C GLU A 387 19.04 6.77 -6.96
N ILE A 388 18.28 7.54 -6.18
CA ILE A 388 18.70 8.08 -4.89
C ILE A 388 19.11 6.94 -3.95
N ALA A 389 18.25 5.92 -3.78
CA ALA A 389 18.53 4.77 -2.93
C ALA A 389 19.76 3.99 -3.41
N THR A 390 19.91 3.79 -4.72
CA THR A 390 21.05 3.08 -5.32
C THR A 390 22.38 3.83 -5.08
N ARG A 391 22.37 5.16 -5.17
CA ARG A 391 23.56 5.99 -4.89
C ARG A 391 23.96 5.94 -3.43
N LEU A 392 22.98 6.02 -2.52
CA LEU A 392 23.22 5.88 -1.08
C LEU A 392 23.72 4.48 -0.71
N ALA A 393 23.27 3.44 -1.41
CA ALA A 393 23.76 2.07 -1.19
C ALA A 393 25.21 1.84 -1.62
N ARG A 394 25.71 2.61 -2.60
CA ARG A 394 27.07 2.47 -3.16
C ARG A 394 28.13 3.32 -2.45
N ALA A 395 27.72 4.39 -1.77
CA ALA A 395 28.56 5.16 -0.86
C ALA A 395 28.64 4.39 0.45
#